data_AF-A0AAV9CH46-F1
#
_entry.id   AF-A0AAV9CH46-F1
#
_cell.length_a   1.000
_cell.length_b   1.000
_cell.length_c   1.000
_cell.angle_alpha   90.00
_cell.angle_beta   90.00
_cell.angle_gamma   90.00
#
_symmetry.space_group_name_H-M   'P 1'
#
loop_
_entity.id
_entity.type
_entity.pdbx_description
1 polymer ?
#
loop_
_entity_poly.entity_id
_entity_poly.type
_entity_poly.pdbx_seq_one_letter_code
_entity_poly.pdbx_strand_id
1 'polypeptide(L)'
;MSLVAGESDWSNEFSFFSVNIKLTDAGQEHVEDIIGLVFRYILLLQQSGIHKWIFDELVAICETGFHYQDKIQPISYVVNIASNMHLYPVEDWLVAQSLPSNFSPSSIQMILDELTPNNVRIFWESTKFEGCTNLVEPWYGTSYSVEKISPSLIQQWREAAPDVNIHLPAPNVFIPTDLAIKDFHDKVNFPLLLRKTSFSRLWYKPDIKFFTPKAYVKIDFNCPRSNQSPEAEVLTDIFTRLLMDYLNEYAYDAQVAGLYYGIYHTATGFQVIVVGYNHKMRLLLDTIIGKIMHFEVKADRFDVIKETSSQRKRSLLSITLKMFYFMVRSPCASLSFHPNI
;
A
#
# COMPACT_ATOMS: atom_id res chain seq x y z
N MET A 1 -0.72 -11.38 -0.72
CA MET A 1 0.46 -11.15 0.15
C MET A 1 0.66 -9.65 0.29
N SER A 2 1.27 -9.18 1.36
CA SER A 2 1.46 -7.75 1.60
C SER A 2 2.81 -7.49 2.26
N LEU A 3 3.47 -6.42 1.84
CA LEU A 3 4.63 -5.83 2.48
C LEU A 3 4.26 -4.40 2.85
N VAL A 4 4.57 -3.99 4.08
CA VAL A 4 4.41 -2.60 4.55
C VAL A 4 5.72 -2.19 5.19
N ALA A 5 6.29 -1.06 4.76
CA ALA A 5 7.52 -0.55 5.35
C ALA A 5 7.39 0.95 5.62
N GLY A 6 7.93 1.41 6.74
CA GLY A 6 7.89 2.82 7.12
C GLY A 6 8.08 3.04 8.62
N GLU A 7 7.92 4.30 9.04
CA GLU A 7 7.83 4.64 10.45
C GLU A 7 6.63 3.93 11.10
N SER A 8 6.84 3.45 12.31
CA SER A 8 5.89 2.73 13.15
C SER A 8 5.93 3.34 14.55
N ASP A 9 5.51 2.61 15.59
CA ASP A 9 5.38 3.09 16.98
C ASP A 9 6.40 4.18 17.34
N TRP A 10 5.89 5.33 17.76
CA TRP A 10 6.69 6.51 18.03
C TRP A 10 6.25 7.21 19.31
N SER A 11 7.17 8.00 19.85
CA SER A 11 6.99 8.91 20.96
C SER A 11 7.86 10.16 20.72
N ASN A 12 7.79 11.13 21.62
CA ASN A 12 8.68 12.30 21.54
C ASN A 12 10.17 11.93 21.71
N GLU A 13 10.49 10.72 22.19
CA GLU A 13 11.87 10.31 22.50
C GLU A 13 12.47 9.33 21.49
N PHE A 14 11.64 8.53 20.84
CA PHE A 14 12.08 7.50 19.89
C PHE A 14 10.99 7.17 18.89
N SER A 15 11.39 6.68 17.72
CA SER A 15 10.51 6.02 16.78
C SER A 15 11.13 4.74 16.25
N PHE A 16 10.30 3.90 15.66
CA PHE A 16 10.72 2.66 15.04
C PHE A 16 10.52 2.69 13.54
N PHE A 17 11.50 2.22 12.78
CA PHE A 17 11.30 1.85 11.38
C PHE A 17 10.96 0.37 11.30
N SER A 18 9.84 0.05 10.64
CA SER A 18 9.38 -1.34 10.48
C SER A 18 9.25 -1.79 9.04
N VAL A 19 9.49 -3.08 8.82
CA VAL A 19 9.24 -3.79 7.56
C VAL A 19 8.43 -5.03 7.91
N ASN A 20 7.18 -5.02 7.49
CA ASN A 20 6.17 -6.01 7.85
C ASN A 20 5.81 -6.85 6.64
N ILE A 21 6.10 -8.14 6.68
CA ILE A 21 5.88 -9.05 5.55
C ILE A 21 4.94 -10.17 5.99
N LYS A 22 3.83 -10.33 5.26
CA LYS A 22 2.93 -11.48 5.47
C LYS A 22 3.44 -12.70 4.70
N LEU A 23 3.77 -13.75 5.42
CA LEU A 23 4.37 -14.97 4.87
C LEU A 23 3.31 -15.94 4.32
N THR A 24 3.67 -16.63 3.23
CA THR A 24 3.00 -17.86 2.78
C THR A 24 3.58 -19.06 3.52
N ASP A 25 2.98 -20.23 3.33
CA ASP A 25 3.55 -21.48 3.85
C ASP A 25 4.95 -21.77 3.27
N ALA A 26 5.20 -21.44 2.00
CA ALA A 26 6.55 -21.49 1.44
C ALA A 26 7.46 -20.41 2.05
N GLY A 27 6.97 -19.17 2.20
CA GLY A 27 7.74 -18.08 2.79
C GLY A 27 8.18 -18.37 4.23
N GLN A 28 7.39 -19.14 4.98
CA GLN A 28 7.75 -19.64 6.32
C GLN A 28 8.99 -20.53 6.31
N GLU A 29 9.21 -21.31 5.26
CA GLU A 29 10.39 -22.18 5.13
C GLU A 29 11.62 -21.43 4.61
N HIS A 30 11.44 -20.20 4.14
CA HIS A 30 12.46 -19.36 3.50
C HIS A 30 12.63 -18.00 4.20
N VAL A 31 12.37 -17.93 5.52
CA VAL A 31 12.46 -16.66 6.28
C VAL A 31 13.88 -16.09 6.25
N GLU A 32 14.89 -16.94 6.28
CA GLU A 32 16.30 -16.55 6.17
C GLU A 32 16.58 -15.85 4.84
N ASP A 33 16.11 -16.42 3.73
CA ASP A 33 16.22 -15.81 2.39
C ASP A 33 15.52 -14.44 2.36
N ILE A 34 14.31 -14.35 2.93
CA ILE A 34 13.53 -13.10 2.98
C ILE A 34 14.29 -12.02 3.76
N ILE A 35 14.84 -12.35 4.94
CA ILE A 35 15.67 -11.42 5.72
C ILE A 35 16.89 -10.99 4.90
N GLY A 36 17.56 -11.93 4.25
CA GLY A 36 18.69 -11.66 3.37
C GLY A 36 18.32 -10.67 2.26
N LEU A 37 17.18 -10.86 1.58
CA LEU A 37 16.68 -9.97 0.54
C LEU A 37 16.34 -8.57 1.07
N VAL A 38 15.72 -8.46 2.26
CA VAL A 38 15.46 -7.16 2.90
C VAL A 38 16.78 -6.40 3.14
N PHE A 39 17.81 -7.07 3.65
CA PHE A 39 19.11 -6.44 3.86
C PHE A 39 19.89 -6.18 2.55
N ARG A 40 19.66 -6.96 1.47
CA ARG A 40 20.16 -6.60 0.13
C ARG A 40 19.51 -5.31 -0.37
N TYR A 41 18.19 -5.14 -0.16
CA TYR A 41 17.48 -3.91 -0.54
C TYR A 41 17.96 -2.70 0.28
N ILE A 42 18.12 -2.85 1.59
CA ILE A 42 18.65 -1.78 2.46
C ILE A 42 20.06 -1.38 2.00
N LEU A 43 20.93 -2.35 1.68
CA LEU A 43 22.27 -2.07 1.16
C LEU A 43 22.22 -1.30 -0.16
N LEU A 44 21.31 -1.68 -1.07
CA LEU A 44 21.09 -0.93 -2.30
C LEU A 44 20.70 0.52 -2.01
N LEU A 45 19.79 0.77 -1.08
CA LEU A 45 19.40 2.13 -0.69
C LEU A 45 20.58 2.94 -0.14
N GLN A 46 21.40 2.33 0.71
CA GLN A 46 22.61 2.96 1.28
C GLN A 46 23.66 3.30 0.20
N GLN A 47 23.75 2.50 -0.86
CA GLN A 47 24.77 2.66 -1.92
C GLN A 47 24.32 3.50 -3.12
N SER A 48 23.01 3.57 -3.38
CA SER A 48 22.48 4.29 -4.56
C SER A 48 22.57 5.81 -4.42
N GLY A 49 22.78 6.30 -3.20
CA GLY A 49 22.72 7.72 -2.88
C GLY A 49 21.29 8.24 -2.79
N ILE A 50 21.15 9.47 -2.31
CA ILE A 50 19.85 10.07 -2.04
C ILE A 50 19.40 10.89 -3.25
N HIS A 51 18.33 10.43 -3.88
CA HIS A 51 17.83 11.02 -5.11
C HIS A 51 16.77 12.08 -4.85
N LYS A 52 17.09 13.35 -5.18
CA LYS A 52 16.16 14.47 -5.04
C LYS A 52 14.86 14.27 -5.84
N TRP A 53 14.92 13.62 -7.00
CA TRP A 53 13.73 13.42 -7.84
C TRP A 53 12.65 12.60 -7.13
N ILE A 54 13.01 11.64 -6.27
CA ILE A 54 12.05 10.85 -5.48
C ILE A 54 11.33 11.76 -4.46
N PHE A 55 12.09 12.65 -3.81
CA PHE A 55 11.51 13.64 -2.91
C PHE A 55 10.58 14.60 -3.65
N ASP A 56 10.99 15.07 -4.83
CA ASP A 56 10.17 15.97 -5.66
C ASP A 56 8.86 15.32 -6.11
N GLU A 57 8.87 14.01 -6.41
CA GLU A 57 7.64 13.25 -6.68
C GLU A 57 6.72 13.17 -5.45
N LEU A 58 7.27 12.89 -4.27
CA LEU A 58 6.50 12.88 -3.02
C LEU A 58 5.90 14.25 -2.71
N VAL A 59 6.65 15.33 -2.92
CA VAL A 59 6.14 16.71 -2.79
C VAL A 59 4.97 16.94 -3.75
N ALA A 60 5.12 16.62 -5.04
CA ALA A 60 4.05 16.80 -6.02
C ALA A 60 2.78 16.02 -5.67
N ILE A 61 2.93 14.78 -5.16
CA ILE A 61 1.81 13.94 -4.71
C ILE A 61 1.12 14.57 -3.50
N CYS A 62 1.87 14.99 -2.49
CA CYS A 62 1.38 15.62 -1.28
C CYS A 62 0.69 16.96 -1.55
N GLU A 63 1.29 17.83 -2.39
CA GLU A 63 0.71 19.10 -2.81
C GLU A 63 -0.62 18.90 -3.53
N THR A 64 -0.65 17.97 -4.49
CA THR A 64 -1.89 17.62 -5.19
C THR A 64 -2.94 17.09 -4.20
N GLY A 65 -2.54 16.19 -3.31
CA GLY A 65 -3.38 15.61 -2.26
C GLY A 65 -4.00 16.66 -1.33
N PHE A 66 -3.21 17.65 -0.92
CA PHE A 66 -3.63 18.74 -0.06
C PHE A 66 -4.58 19.71 -0.78
N HIS A 67 -4.21 20.18 -1.97
CA HIS A 67 -5.00 21.15 -2.74
C HIS A 67 -6.37 20.61 -3.15
N TYR A 68 -6.46 19.31 -3.43
CA TYR A 68 -7.68 18.65 -3.89
C TYR A 68 -8.20 17.61 -2.89
N GLN A 69 -7.93 17.82 -1.59
CA GLN A 69 -8.44 16.95 -0.54
C GLN A 69 -9.97 16.98 -0.50
N ASP A 70 -10.59 15.80 -0.39
CA ASP A 70 -12.04 15.74 -0.23
C ASP A 70 -12.45 16.23 1.16
N LYS A 71 -13.64 16.83 1.26
CA LYS A 71 -14.19 17.20 2.56
C LYS A 71 -14.35 15.96 3.43
N ILE A 72 -13.63 15.94 4.55
CA ILE A 72 -13.72 14.87 5.54
C ILE A 72 -14.82 15.16 6.56
N GLN A 73 -15.15 14.16 7.39
CA GLN A 73 -16.16 14.33 8.43
C GLN A 73 -15.72 15.39 9.47
N PRO A 74 -16.64 16.26 9.95
CA PRO A 74 -16.27 17.34 10.87
C PRO A 74 -15.55 16.88 12.14
N ILE A 75 -15.92 15.72 12.69
CA ILE A 75 -15.29 15.18 13.89
C ILE A 75 -13.81 14.82 13.64
N SER A 76 -13.51 14.14 12.54
CA SER A 76 -12.14 13.82 12.15
C SER A 76 -11.32 15.08 11.87
N TYR A 77 -11.95 16.07 11.23
CA TYR A 77 -11.30 17.35 10.95
C TYR A 77 -10.87 18.07 12.24
N VAL A 78 -11.77 18.19 13.21
CA VAL A 78 -11.46 18.85 14.49
C VAL A 78 -10.39 18.08 15.27
N VAL A 79 -10.46 16.75 15.33
CA VAL A 79 -9.46 15.93 16.02
C VAL A 79 -8.07 16.08 15.39
N ASN A 80 -7.98 16.05 14.06
CA ASN A 80 -6.71 16.21 13.35
C ASN A 80 -6.09 17.59 13.62
N ILE A 81 -6.89 18.66 13.52
CA ILE A 81 -6.40 20.02 13.78
C ILE A 81 -5.99 20.18 15.24
N ALA A 82 -6.83 19.73 16.19
CA ALA A 82 -6.50 19.82 17.61
C ALA A 82 -5.17 19.10 17.95
N SER A 83 -4.91 17.96 17.30
CA SER A 83 -3.64 17.24 17.44
C SER A 83 -2.47 18.09 16.90
N ASN A 84 -2.64 18.72 15.74
CA ASN A 84 -1.63 19.60 15.14
C ASN A 84 -1.33 20.85 15.98
N MET A 85 -2.31 21.36 16.72
CA MET A 85 -2.14 22.51 17.62
C MET A 85 -1.12 22.26 18.75
N HIS A 86 -0.86 20.99 19.09
CA HIS A 86 0.14 20.63 20.09
C HIS A 86 1.56 20.53 19.52
N LEU A 87 1.71 20.44 18.19
CA LEU A 87 2.96 20.14 17.51
C LEU A 87 3.48 21.29 16.65
N TYR A 88 2.59 22.11 16.10
CA TYR A 88 2.91 23.10 15.08
C TYR A 88 2.43 24.51 15.46
N PRO A 89 3.09 25.57 14.96
CA PRO A 89 2.61 26.94 15.12
C PRO A 89 1.29 27.15 14.37
N VAL A 90 0.59 28.24 14.68
CA VAL A 90 -0.81 28.48 14.23
C VAL A 90 -0.95 28.56 12.71
N GLU A 91 0.08 29.02 12.03
CA GLU A 91 0.15 29.15 10.58
C GLU A 91 0.15 27.78 9.87
N ASP A 92 0.59 26.74 10.58
CA ASP A 92 0.91 25.42 10.04
C ASP A 92 -0.10 24.33 10.42
N TRP A 93 -1.12 24.63 11.24
CA TRP A 93 -2.08 23.64 11.74
C TRP A 93 -2.78 22.82 10.66
N LEU A 94 -2.94 23.38 9.45
CA LEU A 94 -3.58 22.71 8.31
C LEU A 94 -2.57 22.02 7.38
N VAL A 95 -1.34 22.54 7.30
CA VAL A 95 -0.40 22.24 6.21
C VAL A 95 0.71 21.29 6.65
N ALA A 96 1.22 21.41 7.89
CA ALA A 96 2.47 20.76 8.30
C ALA A 96 2.46 19.23 8.23
N GLN A 97 1.31 18.58 8.44
CA GLN A 97 1.20 17.12 8.26
C GLN A 97 1.00 16.70 6.80
N SER A 98 0.60 17.63 5.94
CA SER A 98 0.17 17.31 4.56
C SER A 98 1.32 17.47 3.56
N LEU A 99 2.25 18.39 3.80
CA LEU A 99 3.33 18.71 2.88
C LEU A 99 4.71 18.35 3.46
N PRO A 100 5.56 17.63 2.71
CA PRO A 100 6.96 17.49 3.06
C PRO A 100 7.62 18.87 3.14
N SER A 101 8.36 19.14 4.21
CA SER A 101 8.92 20.46 4.47
C SER A 101 10.17 20.75 3.62
N ASN A 102 11.29 20.11 3.93
CA ASN A 102 12.58 20.36 3.29
C ASN A 102 13.29 19.07 2.91
N PHE A 103 13.90 19.07 1.74
CA PHE A 103 14.77 17.97 1.31
C PHE A 103 16.07 18.00 2.12
N SER A 104 16.24 17.01 3.02
CA SER A 104 17.44 16.86 3.85
C SER A 104 18.13 15.52 3.56
N PRO A 105 19.12 15.50 2.64
CA PRO A 105 19.91 14.30 2.40
C PRO A 105 20.61 13.78 3.66
N SER A 106 21.12 14.68 4.50
CA SER A 106 21.79 14.27 5.75
C SER A 106 20.83 13.54 6.70
N SER A 107 19.58 13.98 6.83
CA SER A 107 18.60 13.32 7.69
C SER A 107 18.19 11.95 7.14
N ILE A 108 18.02 11.84 5.82
CA ILE A 108 17.70 10.56 5.17
C ILE A 108 18.88 9.58 5.33
N GLN A 109 20.13 10.03 5.12
CA GLN A 109 21.31 9.19 5.28
C GLN A 109 21.45 8.70 6.72
N MET A 110 21.26 9.60 7.69
CA MET A 110 21.32 9.27 9.11
C MET A 110 20.34 8.14 9.47
N ILE A 111 19.11 8.17 8.95
CA ILE A 111 18.13 7.09 9.18
C ILE A 111 18.55 5.81 8.46
N LEU A 112 19.03 5.88 7.21
CA LEU A 112 19.52 4.72 6.46
C LEU A 112 20.70 4.03 7.16
N ASP A 113 21.57 4.81 7.80
CA ASP A 113 22.74 4.30 8.54
C ASP A 113 22.34 3.55 9.82
N GLU A 114 21.16 3.80 10.37
CA GLU A 114 20.61 3.04 11.51
C GLU A 114 20.06 1.67 11.12
N LEU A 115 19.70 1.48 9.84
CA LEU A 115 19.13 0.23 9.31
C LEU A 115 20.20 -0.86 9.14
N THR A 116 20.75 -1.36 10.25
CA THR A 116 21.86 -2.32 10.27
C THR A 116 21.48 -3.65 10.93
N PRO A 117 22.20 -4.75 10.62
CA PRO A 117 22.07 -6.02 11.34
C PRO A 117 22.34 -5.92 12.85
N ASN A 118 22.98 -4.85 13.34
CA ASN A 118 23.24 -4.64 14.76
C ASN A 118 22.07 -4.00 15.50
N ASN A 119 21.20 -3.26 14.78
CA ASN A 119 20.10 -2.49 15.37
C ASN A 119 18.72 -3.10 15.06
N VAL A 120 18.68 -4.30 14.50
CA VAL A 120 17.44 -4.98 14.11
C VAL A 120 16.84 -5.81 15.26
N ARG A 121 15.51 -5.78 15.35
CA ARG A 121 14.71 -6.82 16.01
C ARG A 121 13.86 -7.54 14.98
N ILE A 122 13.86 -8.86 15.06
CA ILE A 122 13.09 -9.75 14.19
C ILE A 122 11.99 -10.40 15.02
N PHE A 123 10.74 -10.20 14.61
CA PHE A 123 9.60 -10.92 15.15
C PHE A 123 9.12 -11.92 14.10
N TRP A 124 9.03 -13.18 14.50
CA TRP A 124 8.58 -14.25 13.63
C TRP A 124 7.34 -14.91 14.25
N GLU A 125 6.17 -14.56 13.73
CA GLU A 125 4.90 -15.09 14.22
C GLU A 125 4.41 -16.24 13.32
N SER A 126 4.22 -17.42 13.93
CA SER A 126 3.72 -18.59 13.23
C SER A 126 3.06 -19.56 14.21
N THR A 127 1.94 -20.16 13.79
CA THR A 127 1.29 -21.24 14.54
C THR A 127 2.15 -22.51 14.62
N LYS A 128 3.20 -22.62 13.79
CA LYS A 128 4.16 -23.74 13.88
C LYS A 128 4.97 -23.73 15.17
N PHE A 129 4.98 -22.62 15.91
CA PHE A 129 5.66 -22.51 17.21
C PHE A 129 4.78 -22.90 18.40
N GLU A 130 3.52 -23.29 18.17
CA GLU A 130 2.63 -23.73 19.25
C GLU A 130 3.23 -24.92 20.01
N GLY A 131 3.37 -24.78 21.34
CA GLY A 131 4.00 -25.78 22.20
C GLY A 131 5.54 -25.82 22.13
N CYS A 132 6.18 -25.02 21.27
CA CYS A 132 7.63 -24.93 21.14
C CYS A 132 8.23 -23.68 21.82
N THR A 133 7.39 -22.80 22.37
CA THR A 133 7.80 -21.56 23.04
C THR A 133 8.05 -21.76 24.53
N ASN A 134 8.91 -20.94 25.15
CA ASN A 134 9.34 -21.08 26.54
C ASN A 134 9.03 -19.88 27.46
N LEU A 135 8.46 -18.80 26.93
CA LEU A 135 8.06 -17.61 27.67
C LEU A 135 6.57 -17.30 27.44
N VAL A 136 5.99 -16.59 28.39
CA VAL A 136 4.59 -16.13 28.34
C VAL A 136 4.55 -14.67 28.73
N GLU A 137 3.93 -13.84 27.89
CA GLU A 137 3.75 -12.42 28.13
C GLU A 137 2.71 -12.21 29.26
N PRO A 138 2.99 -11.40 30.30
CA PRO A 138 2.15 -11.30 31.49
C PRO A 138 0.71 -10.84 31.31
N TRP A 139 0.42 -9.96 30.35
CA TRP A 139 -0.88 -9.28 30.25
C TRP A 139 -1.87 -10.00 29.36
N TYR A 140 -1.41 -10.49 28.21
CA TYR A 140 -2.23 -11.17 27.21
C TYR A 140 -2.00 -12.68 27.19
N GLY A 141 -0.99 -13.19 27.89
CA GLY A 141 -0.67 -14.62 27.91
C GLY A 141 -0.05 -15.11 26.59
N THR A 142 0.46 -14.20 25.75
CA THR A 142 1.07 -14.53 24.46
C THR A 142 2.29 -15.42 24.69
N SER A 143 2.30 -16.61 24.10
CA SER A 143 3.44 -17.53 24.20
C SER A 143 4.51 -17.17 23.17
N TYR A 144 5.77 -17.06 23.58
CA TYR A 144 6.88 -16.65 22.72
C TYR A 144 8.23 -17.23 23.18
N SER A 145 9.26 -17.05 22.36
CA SER A 145 10.65 -17.34 22.70
C SER A 145 11.54 -16.21 22.20
N VAL A 146 12.71 -16.04 22.84
CA VAL A 146 13.69 -15.01 22.46
C VAL A 146 15.01 -15.68 22.22
N GLU A 147 15.56 -15.43 21.03
CA GLU A 147 16.87 -15.94 20.62
C GLU A 147 17.77 -14.78 20.21
N LYS A 148 19.06 -14.91 20.50
CA LYS A 148 20.06 -13.91 20.11
C LYS A 148 20.56 -14.22 18.71
N ILE A 149 20.27 -13.33 17.77
CA ILE A 149 20.80 -13.40 16.41
C ILE A 149 22.11 -12.63 16.33
N SER A 150 23.13 -13.22 15.69
CA SER A 150 24.40 -12.55 15.46
C SER A 150 24.38 -11.75 14.14
N PRO A 151 25.05 -10.58 14.07
CA PRO A 151 25.18 -9.82 12.82
C PRO A 151 25.81 -10.62 11.68
N SER A 152 26.75 -11.51 12.02
CA SER A 152 27.39 -12.43 11.06
C SER A 152 26.40 -13.42 10.45
N LEU A 153 25.40 -13.88 11.21
CA LEU A 153 24.37 -14.78 10.69
C LEU A 153 23.47 -14.05 9.67
N ILE A 154 23.08 -12.81 9.96
CA ILE A 154 22.33 -11.98 9.01
C ILE A 154 23.13 -11.73 7.73
N GLN A 155 24.44 -11.52 7.86
CA GLN A 155 25.31 -11.38 6.70
C GLN A 155 25.34 -12.67 5.86
N GLN A 156 25.42 -13.84 6.49
CA GLN A 156 25.35 -15.12 5.78
C GLN A 156 24.03 -15.28 5.03
N TRP A 157 22.90 -14.95 5.66
CA TRP A 157 21.60 -14.96 5.00
C TRP A 157 21.53 -14.01 3.80
N ARG A 158 22.11 -12.81 3.92
CA ARG A 158 22.19 -11.84 2.82
C ARG A 158 23.00 -12.35 1.63
N GLU A 159 24.11 -13.04 1.89
CA GLU A 159 25.00 -13.61 0.87
C GLU A 159 24.41 -14.88 0.23
N ALA A 160 23.69 -15.68 1.00
CA ALA A 160 22.99 -16.88 0.52
C ALA A 160 21.66 -16.58 -0.18
N ALA A 161 21.08 -15.41 0.06
CA ALA A 161 19.78 -15.04 -0.50
C ALA A 161 19.76 -15.12 -2.04
N PRO A 162 18.64 -15.55 -2.65
CA PRO A 162 18.51 -15.70 -4.09
C PRO A 162 18.95 -14.47 -4.86
N ASP A 163 19.60 -14.68 -6.00
CA ASP A 163 19.95 -13.58 -6.89
C ASP A 163 18.72 -13.10 -7.65
N VAL A 164 18.21 -11.95 -7.22
CA VAL A 164 17.02 -11.30 -7.79
C VAL A 164 17.38 -9.90 -8.24
N ASN A 165 16.78 -9.47 -9.35
CA ASN A 165 17.00 -8.13 -9.89
C ASN A 165 16.28 -7.09 -9.02
N ILE A 166 16.98 -6.58 -8.00
CA ILE A 166 16.49 -5.51 -7.13
C ILE A 166 17.01 -4.18 -7.65
N HIS A 167 16.11 -3.21 -7.79
CA HIS A 167 16.44 -1.87 -8.26
C HIS A 167 15.59 -0.81 -7.55
N LEU A 168 16.01 0.45 -7.66
CA LEU A 168 15.18 1.60 -7.28
C LEU A 168 13.95 1.71 -8.20
N PRO A 169 12.84 2.28 -7.74
CA PRO A 169 11.68 2.52 -8.59
C PRO A 169 12.04 3.41 -9.78
N ALA A 170 11.33 3.22 -10.89
CA ALA A 170 11.36 4.17 -12.00
C ALA A 170 10.48 5.39 -11.67
N PRO A 171 10.68 6.54 -12.36
CA PRO A 171 9.81 7.70 -12.19
C PRO A 171 8.33 7.38 -12.42
N ASN A 172 7.47 7.89 -11.56
CA ASN A 172 6.06 7.54 -11.54
C ASN A 172 5.28 8.28 -12.63
N VAL A 173 4.87 7.53 -13.67
CA VAL A 173 4.14 8.06 -14.84
C VAL A 173 2.70 8.50 -14.55
N PHE A 174 2.17 8.16 -13.37
CA PHE A 174 0.78 8.45 -12.98
C PHE A 174 0.60 9.76 -12.21
N ILE A 175 1.70 10.43 -11.80
CA ILE A 175 1.62 11.74 -11.14
C ILE A 175 0.89 12.72 -12.06
N PRO A 176 -0.22 13.33 -11.61
CA PRO A 176 -1.04 14.19 -12.47
C PRO A 176 -0.39 15.56 -12.65
N THR A 177 -0.15 15.96 -13.90
CA THR A 177 0.33 17.32 -14.23
C THR A 177 -0.77 18.25 -14.78
N ASP A 178 -1.92 17.70 -15.19
CA ASP A 178 -3.10 18.46 -15.61
C ASP A 178 -4.21 18.25 -14.58
N LEU A 179 -4.54 19.34 -13.88
CA LEU A 179 -5.56 19.38 -12.83
C LEU A 179 -6.65 20.41 -13.16
N ALA A 180 -6.77 20.78 -14.45
CA ALA A 180 -7.78 21.74 -14.90
C ALA A 180 -9.19 21.20 -14.65
N ILE A 181 -10.00 21.98 -13.94
CA ILE A 181 -11.42 21.70 -13.71
C ILE A 181 -12.18 22.02 -14.99
N LYS A 182 -13.00 21.08 -15.46
CA LYS A 182 -13.83 21.27 -16.66
C LYS A 182 -15.16 21.89 -16.27
N ASP A 183 -15.46 23.04 -16.85
CA ASP A 183 -16.75 23.71 -16.65
C ASP A 183 -17.86 22.98 -17.41
N PHE A 184 -18.94 22.65 -16.71
CA PHE A 184 -20.17 22.13 -17.28
C PHE A 184 -21.33 23.07 -16.94
N HIS A 185 -21.88 23.72 -17.97
CA HIS A 185 -22.97 24.68 -17.81
C HIS A 185 -24.35 24.02 -17.65
N ASP A 186 -24.50 22.78 -18.12
CA ASP A 186 -25.77 22.06 -18.04
C ASP A 186 -25.98 21.44 -16.65
N LYS A 187 -27.01 21.90 -15.93
CA LYS A 187 -27.37 21.38 -14.61
C LYS A 187 -28.06 20.04 -14.75
N VAL A 188 -27.28 18.96 -14.68
CA VAL A 188 -27.80 17.59 -14.71
C VAL A 188 -27.87 17.01 -13.28
N ASN A 189 -29.10 16.78 -12.78
CA ASN A 189 -29.30 16.24 -11.44
C ASN A 189 -29.06 14.72 -11.32
N PHE A 190 -29.25 13.97 -12.41
CA PHE A 190 -29.18 12.50 -12.45
C PHE A 190 -28.27 12.00 -13.58
N PRO A 191 -27.70 10.79 -13.50
CA PRO A 191 -26.92 10.24 -14.60
C PRO A 191 -27.73 10.12 -15.90
N LEU A 192 -27.13 10.54 -17.01
CA LEU A 192 -27.67 10.46 -18.36
C LEU A 192 -27.22 9.18 -19.05
N LEU A 193 -28.14 8.49 -19.71
CA LEU A 193 -27.81 7.35 -20.56
C LEU A 193 -27.29 7.87 -21.91
N LEU A 194 -25.97 7.88 -22.08
CA LEU A 194 -25.33 8.36 -23.30
C LEU A 194 -25.27 7.31 -24.40
N ARG A 195 -25.16 6.03 -24.03
CA ARG A 195 -25.07 4.93 -24.98
C ARG A 195 -25.83 3.71 -24.48
N LYS A 196 -26.61 3.10 -25.36
CA LYS A 196 -27.30 1.82 -25.11
C LYS A 196 -27.15 0.95 -26.34
N THR A 197 -26.43 -0.16 -26.19
CA THR A 197 -26.33 -1.22 -27.21
C THR A 197 -26.78 -2.56 -26.61
N SER A 198 -26.79 -3.62 -27.42
CA SER A 198 -26.97 -4.99 -26.93
C SER A 198 -25.84 -5.44 -25.98
N PHE A 199 -24.66 -4.83 -26.08
CA PHE A 199 -23.46 -5.21 -25.32
C PHE A 199 -23.15 -4.31 -24.13
N SER A 200 -23.58 -3.04 -24.12
CA SER A 200 -23.20 -2.09 -23.07
C SER A 200 -24.22 -0.99 -22.84
N ARG A 201 -24.19 -0.42 -21.63
CA ARG A 201 -24.88 0.83 -21.28
C ARG A 201 -23.88 1.78 -20.65
N LEU A 202 -23.83 3.01 -21.14
CA LEU A 202 -22.97 4.07 -20.60
C LEU A 202 -23.83 5.13 -19.94
N TRP A 203 -23.66 5.26 -18.63
CA TRP A 203 -24.25 6.33 -17.83
C TRP A 203 -23.17 7.35 -17.50
N TYR A 204 -23.52 8.63 -17.61
CA TYR A 204 -22.59 9.73 -17.34
C TYR A 204 -23.27 10.82 -16.53
N LYS A 205 -22.55 11.35 -15.55
CA LYS A 205 -22.95 12.54 -14.82
C LYS A 205 -21.70 13.39 -14.59
N PRO A 206 -21.64 14.64 -15.09
CA PRO A 206 -20.57 15.55 -14.73
C PRO A 206 -20.67 15.91 -13.24
N ASP A 207 -19.53 16.22 -12.62
CA ASP A 207 -19.54 16.81 -11.29
C ASP A 207 -20.01 18.26 -11.36
N ILE A 208 -21.05 18.58 -10.59
CA ILE A 208 -21.63 19.93 -10.46
C ILE A 208 -21.59 20.43 -9.02
N LYS A 209 -20.93 19.69 -8.11
CA LYS A 209 -20.97 19.93 -6.67
C LYS A 209 -19.59 20.12 -6.05
N PHE A 210 -18.63 19.28 -6.42
CA PHE A 210 -17.34 19.23 -5.75
C PHE A 210 -16.26 20.02 -6.49
N PHE A 211 -16.36 20.13 -7.82
CA PHE A 211 -15.44 20.87 -8.68
C PHE A 211 -13.99 20.45 -8.43
N THR A 212 -13.75 19.14 -8.39
CA THR A 212 -12.41 18.57 -8.22
C THR A 212 -11.92 17.94 -9.53
N PRO A 213 -10.60 17.85 -9.77
CA PRO A 213 -10.03 17.18 -10.93
C PRO A 213 -10.03 15.66 -10.74
N LYS A 214 -11.17 15.12 -10.28
CA LYS A 214 -11.36 13.71 -9.97
C LYS A 214 -12.52 13.15 -10.77
N ALA A 215 -12.44 11.86 -11.06
CA ALA A 215 -13.52 11.12 -11.69
C ALA A 215 -13.73 9.78 -10.99
N TYR A 216 -14.90 9.18 -11.26
CA TYR A 216 -15.26 7.85 -10.80
C TYR A 216 -15.78 7.05 -11.98
N VAL A 217 -15.05 6.00 -12.35
CA VAL A 217 -15.41 5.09 -13.44
C VAL A 217 -15.77 3.74 -12.84
N LYS A 218 -16.98 3.28 -13.15
CA LYS A 218 -17.52 1.99 -12.74
C LYS A 218 -17.87 1.18 -13.98
N ILE A 219 -17.30 -0.01 -14.10
CA ILE A 219 -17.60 -0.94 -15.18
C ILE A 219 -18.07 -2.25 -14.56
N ASP A 220 -19.35 -2.58 -14.77
CA ASP A 220 -19.95 -3.83 -14.33
C ASP A 220 -19.95 -4.85 -15.48
N PHE A 221 -19.27 -5.97 -15.28
CA PHE A 221 -19.22 -7.09 -16.22
C PHE A 221 -20.24 -8.14 -15.82
N ASN A 222 -21.33 -8.23 -16.59
CA ASN A 222 -22.38 -9.21 -16.37
C ASN A 222 -22.02 -10.56 -17.02
N CYS A 223 -21.76 -11.56 -16.20
CA CYS A 223 -21.30 -12.90 -16.55
C CYS A 223 -22.32 -13.93 -16.03
N PRO A 224 -23.31 -14.38 -16.85
CA PRO A 224 -24.42 -15.22 -16.37
C PRO A 224 -24.03 -16.54 -15.70
N ARG A 225 -22.80 -17.03 -15.93
CA ARG A 225 -22.28 -18.29 -15.35
C ARG A 225 -21.47 -18.08 -14.07
N SER A 226 -21.26 -16.84 -13.61
CA SER A 226 -20.39 -16.57 -12.48
C SER A 226 -20.95 -17.00 -11.13
N ASN A 227 -22.28 -17.17 -11.03
CA ASN A 227 -22.98 -17.46 -9.77
C ASN A 227 -23.95 -18.66 -9.89
N GLN A 228 -23.87 -19.44 -10.97
CA GLN A 228 -24.83 -20.52 -11.27
C GLN A 228 -24.76 -21.69 -10.28
N SER A 229 -23.69 -21.79 -9.50
CA SER A 229 -23.48 -22.78 -8.46
C SER A 229 -22.54 -22.21 -7.37
N PRO A 230 -22.49 -22.81 -6.17
CA PRO A 230 -21.53 -22.41 -5.14
C PRO A 230 -20.08 -22.50 -5.62
N GLU A 231 -19.76 -23.47 -6.48
CA GLU A 231 -18.43 -23.60 -7.08
C GLU A 231 -18.11 -22.44 -8.02
N ALA A 232 -19.05 -22.07 -8.90
CA ALA A 232 -18.88 -20.95 -9.83
C ALA A 232 -18.68 -19.62 -9.08
N GLU A 233 -19.42 -19.42 -7.99
CA GLU A 233 -19.30 -18.24 -7.13
C GLU A 233 -17.89 -18.13 -6.54
N VAL A 234 -17.37 -19.25 -5.99
CA VAL A 234 -16.02 -19.30 -5.43
C VAL A 234 -14.95 -19.11 -6.50
N LEU A 235 -15.11 -19.72 -7.68
CA LEU A 235 -14.18 -19.53 -8.80
C LEU A 235 -14.14 -18.08 -9.27
N THR A 236 -15.29 -17.39 -9.29
CA THR A 236 -15.35 -15.97 -9.66
C THR A 236 -14.66 -15.09 -8.61
N ASP A 237 -14.85 -15.35 -7.30
CA ASP A 237 -14.10 -14.65 -6.25
C ASP A 237 -12.59 -14.87 -6.39
N ILE A 238 -12.14 -16.12 -6.58
CA ILE A 238 -10.72 -16.44 -6.81
C ILE A 238 -10.19 -15.72 -8.06
N PHE A 239 -10.94 -15.71 -9.16
CA PHE A 239 -10.59 -15.02 -10.40
C PHE A 239 -10.38 -13.51 -10.17
N THR A 240 -11.29 -12.83 -9.47
CA THR A 240 -11.15 -11.39 -9.20
C THR A 240 -9.96 -11.08 -8.31
N ARG A 241 -9.64 -11.96 -7.34
CA ARG A 241 -8.44 -11.84 -6.50
C ARG A 241 -7.16 -12.05 -7.28
N LEU A 242 -7.13 -13.04 -8.17
CA LEU A 242 -6.00 -13.28 -9.05
C LEU A 242 -5.77 -12.10 -10.00
N LEU A 243 -6.84 -11.50 -10.53
CA LEU A 243 -6.73 -10.28 -11.33
C LEU A 243 -6.17 -9.10 -10.52
N MET A 244 -6.67 -8.87 -9.30
CA MET A 244 -6.12 -7.84 -8.41
C MET A 244 -4.64 -8.07 -8.14
N ASP A 245 -4.25 -9.32 -7.87
CA ASP A 245 -2.86 -9.72 -7.62
C ASP A 245 -1.97 -9.49 -8.86
N TYR A 246 -2.45 -9.86 -10.04
CA TYR A 246 -1.76 -9.69 -11.32
C TYR A 246 -1.57 -8.22 -11.71
N LEU A 247 -2.53 -7.36 -11.37
CA LEU A 247 -2.49 -5.92 -11.68
C LEU A 247 -1.70 -5.10 -10.66
N ASN A 248 -1.46 -5.63 -9.46
CA ASN A 248 -0.93 -4.89 -8.33
C ASN A 248 0.41 -4.21 -8.64
N GLU A 249 1.35 -4.93 -9.25
CA GLU A 249 2.68 -4.40 -9.60
C GLU A 249 2.58 -3.18 -10.52
N TYR A 250 1.74 -3.26 -11.56
CA TYR A 250 1.59 -2.16 -12.52
C TYR A 250 0.84 -0.96 -11.93
N ALA A 251 -0.20 -1.22 -11.15
CA ALA A 251 -1.11 -0.18 -10.69
C ALA A 251 -0.72 0.42 -9.32
N TYR A 252 0.35 -0.07 -8.69
CA TYR A 252 0.89 0.48 -7.45
C TYR A 252 1.27 1.96 -7.62
N ASP A 253 2.01 2.28 -8.68
CA ASP A 253 2.42 3.65 -8.99
C ASP A 253 1.22 4.59 -9.17
N ALA A 254 0.13 4.08 -9.76
CA ALA A 254 -1.11 4.84 -9.88
C ALA A 254 -1.74 5.14 -8.51
N GLN A 255 -1.77 4.15 -7.60
CA GLN A 255 -2.30 4.35 -6.25
C GLN A 255 -1.47 5.37 -5.47
N VAL A 256 -0.14 5.30 -5.56
CA VAL A 256 0.78 6.28 -4.96
C VAL A 256 0.48 7.69 -5.48
N ALA A 257 0.18 7.83 -6.77
CA ALA A 257 -0.20 9.09 -7.39
C ALA A 257 -1.67 9.53 -7.15
N GLY A 258 -2.40 8.89 -6.24
CA GLY A 258 -3.79 9.24 -5.91
C GLY A 258 -4.83 8.79 -6.95
N LEU A 259 -4.49 7.80 -7.78
CA LEU A 259 -5.37 7.16 -8.75
C LEU A 259 -5.56 5.69 -8.39
N TYR A 260 -6.70 5.38 -7.78
CA TYR A 260 -7.02 4.09 -7.24
C TYR A 260 -7.81 3.24 -8.23
N TYR A 261 -7.66 1.93 -8.11
CA TYR A 261 -8.50 0.96 -8.80
C TYR A 261 -8.91 -0.16 -7.85
N GLY A 262 -9.94 -0.90 -8.23
CA GLY A 262 -10.34 -2.11 -7.55
C GLY A 262 -11.16 -3.01 -8.46
N ILE A 263 -10.96 -4.32 -8.30
CA ILE A 263 -11.72 -5.35 -8.97
C ILE A 263 -12.43 -6.17 -7.90
N TYR A 264 -13.75 -6.28 -8.05
CA TYR A 264 -14.60 -6.88 -7.04
C TYR A 264 -15.49 -7.93 -7.68
N HIS A 265 -15.64 -9.07 -7.00
CA HIS A 265 -16.71 -10.00 -7.28
C HIS A 265 -18.07 -9.34 -7.01
N THR A 266 -19.06 -9.69 -7.83
CA THR A 266 -20.44 -9.24 -7.70
C THR A 266 -21.38 -10.40 -7.94
N ALA A 267 -22.63 -10.26 -7.51
CA ALA A 267 -23.65 -11.29 -7.72
C ALA A 267 -23.87 -11.64 -9.20
N THR A 268 -23.52 -10.79 -10.16
CA THR A 268 -23.73 -11.04 -11.59
C THR A 268 -22.43 -11.18 -12.38
N GLY A 269 -21.27 -11.27 -11.72
CA GLY A 269 -19.98 -11.33 -12.39
C GLY A 269 -18.91 -10.60 -11.60
N PHE A 270 -18.31 -9.57 -12.19
CA PHE A 270 -17.33 -8.75 -11.49
C PHE A 270 -17.41 -7.29 -11.93
N GLN A 271 -16.76 -6.42 -11.16
CA GLN A 271 -16.78 -4.99 -11.35
C GLN A 271 -15.36 -4.45 -11.32
N VAL A 272 -15.06 -3.51 -12.21
CA VAL A 272 -13.83 -2.71 -12.18
C VAL A 272 -14.21 -1.29 -11.79
N ILE A 273 -13.54 -0.76 -10.77
CA ILE A 273 -13.64 0.63 -10.34
C ILE A 273 -12.29 1.29 -10.59
N VAL A 274 -12.29 2.50 -11.14
CA VAL A 274 -11.14 3.40 -11.18
C VAL A 274 -11.59 4.77 -10.67
N VAL A 275 -10.88 5.32 -9.69
CA VAL A 275 -11.26 6.55 -8.99
C VAL A 275 -10.03 7.36 -8.60
N GLY A 276 -10.10 8.67 -8.72
CA GLY A 276 -8.99 9.57 -8.39
C GLY A 276 -8.80 10.62 -9.48
N TYR A 277 -7.58 11.14 -9.61
CA TYR A 277 -7.28 12.24 -10.53
C TYR A 277 -7.54 11.88 -12.01
N ASN A 278 -8.29 12.71 -12.72
CA ASN A 278 -8.82 12.34 -14.05
C ASN A 278 -7.78 12.33 -15.17
N HIS A 279 -6.63 13.00 -15.03
CA HIS A 279 -5.63 13.15 -16.09
C HIS A 279 -5.06 11.82 -16.57
N LYS A 280 -4.52 10.99 -15.66
CA LYS A 280 -3.91 9.69 -15.99
C LYS A 280 -4.89 8.50 -15.91
N MET A 281 -6.17 8.77 -15.60
CA MET A 281 -7.20 7.73 -15.45
C MET A 281 -7.40 6.88 -16.69
N ARG A 282 -7.42 7.50 -17.89
CA ARG A 282 -7.61 6.75 -19.14
C ARG A 282 -6.45 5.79 -19.39
N LEU A 283 -5.21 6.23 -19.15
CA LEU A 283 -4.01 5.39 -19.27
C LEU A 283 -4.12 4.17 -18.36
N LEU A 284 -4.49 4.37 -17.08
CA LEU A 284 -4.66 3.26 -16.15
C LEU A 284 -5.76 2.30 -16.61
N LEU A 285 -6.91 2.83 -17.05
CA LEU A 285 -8.05 2.03 -17.49
C LEU A 285 -7.69 1.18 -18.72
N ASP A 286 -7.07 1.79 -19.73
CA ASP A 286 -6.65 1.09 -20.95
C ASP A 286 -5.68 -0.06 -20.61
N THR A 287 -4.73 0.16 -19.68
CA THR A 287 -3.84 -0.91 -19.24
C THR A 287 -4.56 -2.00 -18.45
N ILE A 288 -5.44 -1.64 -17.50
CA ILE A 288 -6.21 -2.63 -16.72
C ILE A 288 -7.03 -3.53 -17.66
N ILE A 289 -7.77 -2.94 -18.60
CA ILE A 289 -8.59 -3.71 -19.55
C ILE A 289 -7.70 -4.56 -20.46
N GLY A 290 -6.59 -4.01 -20.97
CA GLY A 290 -5.62 -4.76 -21.76
C GLY A 290 -5.03 -5.96 -21.01
N LYS A 291 -4.71 -5.79 -19.72
CA LYS A 291 -4.21 -6.86 -18.84
C LYS A 291 -5.26 -7.92 -18.54
N ILE A 292 -6.52 -7.52 -18.31
CA ILE A 292 -7.63 -8.46 -18.11
C ILE A 292 -7.84 -9.33 -19.36
N MET A 293 -7.76 -8.75 -20.55
CA MET A 293 -7.93 -9.48 -21.82
C MET A 293 -6.88 -10.56 -22.07
N HIS A 294 -5.66 -10.37 -21.55
CA HIS A 294 -4.53 -11.30 -21.73
C HIS A 294 -4.19 -12.05 -20.44
N PHE A 295 -5.11 -12.04 -19.47
CA PHE A 295 -4.83 -12.63 -18.16
C PHE A 295 -4.78 -14.15 -18.26
N GLU A 296 -3.65 -14.72 -17.83
CA GLU A 296 -3.43 -16.16 -17.71
C GLU A 296 -3.17 -16.53 -16.26
N VAL A 297 -3.84 -17.58 -15.79
CA VAL A 297 -3.70 -18.06 -14.42
C VAL A 297 -2.38 -18.82 -14.31
N LYS A 298 -1.48 -18.33 -13.45
CA LYS A 298 -0.29 -19.07 -13.04
C LYS A 298 -0.63 -19.99 -11.86
N ALA A 299 -0.18 -21.25 -11.93
CA ALA A 299 -0.53 -22.27 -10.95
C ALA A 299 -0.07 -21.93 -9.52
N ASP A 300 1.16 -21.42 -9.39
CA ASP A 300 1.74 -20.95 -8.13
C ASP A 300 0.90 -19.83 -7.49
N ARG A 301 0.44 -18.85 -8.28
CA ARG A 301 -0.42 -17.76 -7.80
C ARG A 301 -1.80 -18.27 -7.42
N PHE A 302 -2.36 -19.19 -8.20
CA PHE A 302 -3.65 -19.81 -7.90
C PHE A 302 -3.63 -20.51 -6.54
N ASP A 303 -2.60 -21.31 -6.27
CA ASP A 303 -2.48 -22.05 -5.01
C ASP A 303 -2.42 -21.10 -3.81
N VAL A 304 -1.60 -20.05 -3.88
CA VAL A 304 -1.48 -19.05 -2.80
C VAL A 304 -2.80 -18.30 -2.56
N ILE A 305 -3.49 -17.89 -3.62
CA ILE A 305 -4.77 -17.16 -3.49
C ILE A 305 -5.87 -18.08 -2.97
N LYS A 306 -5.94 -19.33 -3.45
CA LYS A 306 -6.89 -20.35 -2.97
C LYS A 306 -6.68 -20.65 -1.48
N GLU A 307 -5.43 -20.81 -1.06
CA GLU A 307 -5.08 -21.03 0.33
C GLU A 307 -5.50 -19.84 1.19
N THR A 308 -5.15 -18.62 0.78
CA THR A 308 -5.51 -17.37 1.47
C THR A 308 -7.03 -17.22 1.61
N SER A 309 -7.79 -17.53 0.56
CA SER A 309 -9.26 -17.52 0.59
C SER A 309 -9.83 -18.57 1.54
N SER A 310 -9.20 -19.75 1.60
CA SER A 310 -9.58 -20.83 2.52
C SER A 310 -9.30 -20.45 3.98
N GLN A 311 -8.09 -19.92 4.26
CA GLN A 311 -7.71 -19.41 5.57
C GLN A 311 -8.63 -18.29 6.01
N ARG A 312 -8.99 -17.34 5.14
CA ARG A 312 -9.93 -16.24 5.47
C ARG A 312 -11.32 -16.75 5.85
N LYS A 313 -11.82 -17.79 5.15
CA LYS A 313 -13.09 -18.43 5.49
C LYS A 313 -13.01 -19.17 6.83
N ARG A 314 -11.88 -19.79 7.13
CA ARG A 314 -11.60 -20.38 8.46
C ARG A 314 -11.36 -19.31 9.52
N SER A 315 -10.85 -18.14 9.16
CA SER A 315 -10.50 -17.11 10.14
C SER A 315 -11.68 -16.30 10.63
N LEU A 316 -12.80 -16.40 9.91
CA LEU A 316 -14.13 -16.07 10.45
C LEU A 316 -14.56 -17.04 11.59
N LEU A 317 -13.78 -18.11 11.84
CA LEU A 317 -13.92 -19.05 12.96
C LEU A 317 -12.69 -19.10 13.90
N SER A 318 -11.50 -18.57 13.53
CA SER A 318 -10.36 -18.34 14.44
C SER A 318 -9.27 -17.40 13.86
N ILE A 319 -8.72 -16.48 14.66
CA ILE A 319 -7.72 -15.51 14.18
C ILE A 319 -6.38 -16.24 13.93
N THR A 320 -5.89 -16.23 12.70
CA THR A 320 -4.53 -16.69 12.36
C THR A 320 -3.83 -15.63 11.52
N LEU A 321 -2.87 -14.94 12.12
CA LEU A 321 -1.94 -14.04 11.44
C LEU A 321 -0.55 -14.68 11.54
N LYS A 322 0.13 -14.78 10.39
CA LYS A 322 1.58 -14.97 10.31
C LYS A 322 2.14 -13.63 9.90
N MET A 323 2.86 -12.99 10.82
CA MET A 323 3.35 -11.64 10.63
C MET A 323 4.83 -11.62 11.00
N PHE A 324 5.62 -10.97 10.15
CA PHE A 324 7.04 -10.76 10.38
C PHE A 324 7.24 -9.27 10.62
N TYR A 325 7.94 -8.89 11.70
CA TYR A 325 8.27 -7.49 11.96
C TYR A 325 9.78 -7.32 11.99
N PHE A 326 10.23 -6.33 11.24
CA PHE A 326 11.52 -5.69 11.43
C PHE A 326 11.30 -4.47 12.33
N MET A 327 12.17 -4.21 13.29
CA MET A 327 12.07 -3.00 14.11
C MET A 327 13.47 -2.45 14.40
N VAL A 328 13.73 -1.24 13.92
CA VAL A 328 14.98 -0.49 14.19
C VAL A 328 14.64 0.73 15.00
N ARG A 329 15.31 0.90 16.15
CA ARG A 329 15.14 2.10 16.97
C ARG A 329 15.95 3.23 16.36
N SER A 330 15.28 4.31 15.98
CA SER A 330 15.94 5.58 15.63
C SER A 330 15.86 6.52 16.83
N PRO A 331 16.91 7.33 17.10
CA PRO A 331 16.71 8.57 17.85
C PRO A 331 15.65 9.38 17.13
N CYS A 332 14.75 10.04 17.88
CA CYS A 332 13.93 11.08 17.28
C CYS A 332 14.91 12.09 16.70
N ALA A 333 14.97 12.22 15.37
CA ALA A 333 15.51 13.43 14.78
C ALA A 333 14.58 14.50 15.33
N SER A 334 15.05 15.28 16.30
CA SER A 334 14.40 16.55 16.57
C SER A 334 14.40 17.25 15.23
N LEU A 335 13.25 17.26 14.56
CA LEU A 335 12.86 18.34 13.68
C LEU A 335 12.86 19.56 14.60
N SER A 336 14.07 20.06 14.85
CA SER A 336 14.31 21.38 15.35
C SER A 336 13.74 22.26 14.27
N PHE A 337 12.48 22.61 14.43
CA PHE A 337 11.86 23.74 13.77
C PHE A 337 12.66 24.95 14.23
N HIS A 338 13.76 25.21 13.54
CA HIS A 338 14.36 26.52 13.51
C HIS A 338 13.64 27.28 12.40
N PRO A 339 12.73 28.21 12.74
CA PRO A 339 12.26 29.17 11.78
C PRO A 339 13.46 30.05 11.45
N ASN A 340 14.08 29.84 10.29
CA ASN A 340 14.94 30.86 9.73
C ASN A 340 14.04 31.91 9.07
N ILE A 341 14.15 33.11 9.65
CA ILE A 341 13.56 34.40 9.31
C ILE A 341 13.58 34.69 7.81
#